data_AF-A0A1M7L6W4-F1
#
_entry.id   AF-A0A1M7L6W4-F1
#
_cell.length_a   1.000
_cell.length_b   1.000
_cell.length_c   1.000
_cell.angle_alpha   90.00
_cell.angle_beta   90.00
_cell.angle_gamma   90.00
#
_symmetry.space_group_name_H-M   'P 1'
#
loop_
_entity.id
_entity.type
_entity.pdbx_description
1 polymer ?
#
loop_
_entity_poly.entity_id
_entity_poly.type
_entity_poly.pdbx_seq_one_letter_code
_entity_poly.pdbx_strand_id
1 'polypeptide(L)'
;MIEPVKPRDELFPFNIVNVDGREKAVPKENWDDYKEVALKLRSIEYLLQYDRNHGSIGLMNMIKYFGRKAMKIGNEEQKVRFRELKEIRIVWLKNHLKTRT
;
A
#
# COMPACT_ATOMS: atom_id res chain seq x y z
N MET A 1 -0.43 -15.12 3.50
CA MET A 1 0.45 -13.96 3.75
C MET A 1 0.75 -13.30 2.42
N ILE A 2 0.78 -11.99 2.39
CA ILE A 2 1.02 -11.18 1.20
C ILE A 2 2.50 -10.85 1.10
N GLU A 3 3.07 -11.11 -0.06
CA GLU A 3 4.47 -10.76 -0.33
C GLU A 3 4.65 -9.27 -0.62
N PRO A 4 5.82 -8.70 -0.31
CA PRO A 4 6.16 -7.35 -0.74
C PRO A 4 6.25 -7.28 -2.27
N VAL A 5 5.93 -6.11 -2.84
CA VAL A 5 6.07 -5.87 -4.29
C VAL A 5 7.56 -5.90 -4.67
N LYS A 6 7.91 -6.76 -5.62
CA LYS A 6 9.30 -7.03 -6.05
C LYS A 6 9.64 -6.31 -7.36
N PRO A 7 10.93 -6.04 -7.62
CA PRO A 7 11.39 -5.65 -8.95
C PRO A 7 11.01 -6.75 -9.95
N ARG A 8 10.18 -6.41 -10.95
CA ARG A 8 9.49 -7.26 -11.96
C ARG A 8 7.98 -7.38 -11.76
N ASP A 9 7.45 -7.09 -10.59
CA ASP A 9 6.00 -7.07 -10.41
C ASP A 9 5.36 -5.97 -11.26
N GLU A 10 4.12 -6.18 -11.68
CA GLU A 10 3.36 -5.19 -12.44
C GLU A 10 3.26 -3.86 -11.68
N LEU A 11 2.98 -3.95 -10.37
CA LEU A 11 2.87 -2.79 -9.48
C LEU A 11 4.21 -2.19 -9.04
N PHE A 12 5.34 -2.75 -9.47
CA PHE A 12 6.62 -2.10 -9.25
C PHE A 12 6.79 -0.96 -10.28
N PRO A 13 6.98 0.30 -9.85
CA PRO A 13 6.87 1.47 -10.73
C PRO A 13 8.05 1.67 -11.70
N PHE A 14 9.10 0.86 -11.57
CA PHE A 14 10.32 0.98 -12.35
C PHE A 14 10.59 -0.30 -13.15
N ASN A 15 11.25 -0.15 -14.30
CA ASN A 15 11.98 -1.23 -14.94
C ASN A 15 13.42 -1.23 -14.41
N ILE A 16 13.99 -2.42 -14.23
CA ILE A 16 15.41 -2.56 -13.92
C ILE A 16 16.13 -2.87 -15.23
N VAL A 17 17.00 -1.94 -15.67
CA VAL A 17 17.76 -2.05 -16.92
C VAL A 17 19.25 -2.02 -16.63
N ASN A 18 20.04 -2.69 -17.46
CA ASN A 18 21.49 -2.61 -17.37
C ASN A 18 22.00 -1.48 -18.27
N VAL A 19 22.68 -0.50 -17.66
CA VAL A 19 23.30 0.63 -18.37
C VAL A 19 24.75 0.69 -17.93
N ASP A 20 25.68 0.53 -18.88
CA ASP A 20 27.13 0.51 -18.65
C ASP A 20 27.58 -0.51 -17.59
N GLY A 21 26.98 -1.71 -17.60
CA GLY A 21 27.30 -2.78 -16.67
C GLY A 21 26.70 -2.60 -15.27
N ARG A 22 25.87 -1.58 -15.04
CA ARG A 22 25.21 -1.30 -13.75
C ARG A 22 23.69 -1.38 -13.88
N GLU A 23 23.04 -2.00 -12.90
CA GLU A 23 21.58 -1.97 -12.81
C GLU A 23 21.10 -0.55 -12.45
N LYS A 24 20.17 -0.02 -13.24
CA LYS A 24 19.49 1.26 -13.00
C LYS A 24 17.98 1.04 -13.01
N ALA A 25 17.29 1.74 -12.10
CA ALA A 25 15.83 1.82 -12.10
C ALA A 25 15.38 2.96 -13.01
N VAL A 26 14.56 2.66 -14.02
CA VAL A 26 13.95 3.64 -14.92
C VAL A 26 12.42 3.59 -14.79
N PRO A 27 11.70 4.72 -14.74
CA PRO A 27 10.24 4.70 -14.64
C PRO A 27 9.60 3.91 -15.77
N LYS A 28 8.53 3.15 -15.47
CA LYS A 28 7.74 2.49 -16.51
C LYS A 28 6.97 3.53 -17.34
N GLU A 29 7.04 3.43 -18.67
CA GLU A 29 6.31 4.33 -19.58
C GLU A 29 4.78 4.19 -19.44
N ASN A 30 4.30 2.98 -19.12
CA ASN A 30 2.88 2.70 -18.93
C ASN A 30 2.41 2.84 -17.47
N TRP A 31 3.12 3.64 -16.66
CA TRP A 31 2.74 3.90 -15.28
C TRP A 31 1.61 4.92 -15.22
N ASP A 32 0.50 4.56 -14.56
CA ASP A 32 -0.69 5.39 -14.46
C ASP A 32 -1.15 5.56 -13.00
N ASP A 33 -2.08 6.49 -12.81
CA ASP A 33 -2.64 6.81 -11.49
C ASP A 33 -3.36 5.60 -10.85
N TYR A 34 -3.97 4.71 -11.64
CA TYR A 34 -4.65 3.52 -11.12
C TYR A 34 -3.66 2.49 -10.58
N LYS A 35 -2.53 2.27 -11.26
CA LYS A 35 -1.42 1.42 -10.78
C LYS A 35 -0.80 2.01 -9.52
N GLU A 36 -0.66 3.34 -9.45
CA GLU A 36 -0.18 3.99 -8.24
C GLU A 36 -1.13 3.80 -7.05
N VAL A 37 -2.45 3.95 -7.26
CA VAL A 37 -3.44 3.64 -6.21
C VAL A 37 -3.37 2.17 -5.82
N ALA A 38 -3.29 1.24 -6.78
CA ALA A 38 -3.18 -0.19 -6.49
C ALA A 38 -1.93 -0.51 -5.65
N LEU A 39 -0.76 0.03 -6.00
CA LEU A 39 0.48 -0.12 -5.23
C LEU A 39 0.33 0.41 -3.79
N LYS A 40 -0.33 1.56 -3.62
CA LYS A 40 -0.58 2.15 -2.31
C LYS A 40 -1.49 1.29 -1.43
N LEU A 41 -2.57 0.75 -1.99
CA LEU A 41 -3.46 -0.18 -1.28
C LEU A 41 -2.72 -1.45 -0.90
N ARG A 42 -1.94 -2.01 -1.84
CA ARG A 42 -1.10 -3.19 -1.61
C ARG A 42 -0.10 -2.96 -0.48
N SER A 43 0.46 -1.77 -0.38
CA SER A 43 1.42 -1.41 0.67
C SER A 43 0.75 -1.33 2.04
N ILE A 44 -0.46 -0.76 2.13
CA ILE A 44 -1.24 -0.74 3.38
C ILE A 44 -1.59 -2.17 3.81
N GLU A 45 -2.09 -2.98 2.88
CA GLU A 45 -2.44 -4.38 3.11
C GLU A 45 -1.24 -5.20 3.60
N TYR A 46 -0.08 -5.05 2.95
CA TYR A 46 1.17 -5.69 3.38
C TYR A 46 1.57 -5.30 4.81
N LEU A 47 1.32 -4.07 5.24
CA LEU A 47 1.65 -3.65 6.60
C LEU A 47 0.65 -4.16 7.64
N LEU A 48 -0.64 -4.24 7.28
CA LEU A 48 -1.73 -4.72 8.13
C LEU A 48 -1.71 -6.22 8.46
N GLN A 49 -0.83 -7.00 7.86
CA GLN A 49 -0.62 -8.39 8.24
C GLN A 49 0.37 -8.55 9.40
N TYR A 50 1.03 -7.46 9.83
CA TYR A 50 1.94 -7.48 10.97
C TYR A 50 1.33 -6.69 12.13
N ASP A 51 1.00 -7.39 13.21
CA ASP A 51 0.35 -6.86 14.42
C ASP A 51 0.97 -5.53 14.93
N ARG A 52 2.31 -5.52 15.07
CA ARG A 52 3.09 -4.34 15.49
C ARG A 52 2.88 -3.08 14.64
N ASN A 53 2.51 -3.23 13.37
CA ASN A 53 2.37 -2.11 12.45
C ASN A 53 1.02 -1.39 12.58
N HIS A 54 -0.02 -2.04 13.12
CA HIS A 54 -1.36 -1.44 13.23
C HIS A 54 -1.36 -0.16 14.07
N GLY A 55 -0.58 -0.14 15.14
CA GLY A 55 -0.37 1.01 16.03
C GLY A 55 0.69 2.00 15.53
N SER A 56 1.39 1.72 14.42
CA SER A 56 2.48 2.56 13.96
C SER A 56 2.00 3.88 13.35
N ILE A 57 2.72 4.96 13.65
CA ILE A 57 2.49 6.29 13.05
C ILE A 57 2.67 6.24 11.52
N GLY A 58 3.62 5.43 11.05
CA GLY A 58 3.87 5.23 9.62
C GLY A 58 2.63 4.74 8.87
N LEU A 59 2.00 3.65 9.37
CA LEU A 59 0.78 3.12 8.76
C LEU A 59 -0.39 4.10 8.85
N MET A 60 -0.53 4.84 9.95
CA MET A 60 -1.54 5.90 10.08
C MET A 60 -1.40 6.97 9.00
N ASN A 61 -0.18 7.45 8.78
CA ASN A 61 0.11 8.46 7.78
C ASN A 61 -0.12 7.94 6.37
N MET A 62 0.30 6.70 6.08
CA MET A 62 0.03 6.05 4.79
C MET A 62 -1.47 5.94 4.52
N ILE A 63 -2.28 5.42 5.46
CA ILE A 63 -3.73 5.31 5.29
C ILE A 63 -4.37 6.69 5.06
N LYS A 64 -3.95 7.72 5.80
CA LYS A 64 -4.47 9.08 5.65
C LYS A 64 -4.13 9.67 4.28
N TYR A 65 -2.87 9.58 3.86
CA TYR A 65 -2.39 10.20 2.62
C TYR A 65 -2.86 9.41 1.39
N PHE A 66 -2.66 8.10 1.38
CA PHE A 66 -3.07 7.24 0.27
C PHE A 66 -4.58 7.12 0.17
N GLY A 67 -5.30 7.13 1.30
CA GLY A 67 -6.76 7.13 1.32
C GLY A 67 -7.37 8.31 0.58
N ARG A 68 -6.80 9.52 0.72
CA ARG A 68 -7.26 10.69 -0.05
C ARG A 68 -7.12 10.46 -1.55
N LYS A 69 -5.98 9.93 -2.02
CA LYS A 69 -5.76 9.65 -3.44
C LYS A 69 -6.68 8.53 -3.93
N ALA A 70 -6.75 7.39 -3.22
CA ALA A 70 -7.62 6.27 -3.55
C ALA A 70 -9.09 6.68 -3.67
N MET A 71 -9.60 7.50 -2.74
CA MET A 71 -10.99 7.95 -2.78
C MET A 71 -11.27 8.98 -3.88
N LYS A 72 -10.27 9.78 -4.28
CA LYS A 72 -10.42 10.83 -5.29
C LYS A 72 -10.37 10.28 -6.72
N ILE A 73 -9.43 9.39 -7.01
CA ILE A 73 -9.14 8.96 -8.39
C ILE A 73 -9.13 7.45 -8.60
N GLY A 74 -9.26 6.65 -7.54
CA GLY A 74 -9.37 5.20 -7.69
C GLY A 74 -10.70 4.79 -8.32
N ASN A 75 -10.73 3.60 -8.93
CA ASN A 75 -11.99 3.00 -9.37
C ASN A 75 -12.83 2.50 -8.17
N GLU A 76 -14.06 2.05 -8.40
CA GLU A 76 -14.94 1.63 -7.30
C GLU A 76 -14.39 0.43 -6.52
N GLU A 77 -13.76 -0.54 -7.18
CA GLU A 77 -13.12 -1.68 -6.53
C GLU A 77 -12.00 -1.25 -5.57
N GLN A 78 -11.15 -0.31 -6.01
CA GLN A 78 -10.08 0.27 -5.19
C GLN A 78 -10.62 1.06 -4.00
N LYS A 79 -11.73 1.80 -4.17
CA LYS A 79 -12.40 2.51 -3.08
C LYS A 79 -12.96 1.54 -2.05
N VAL A 80 -13.64 0.47 -2.50
CA VAL A 80 -14.14 -0.60 -1.62
C VAL A 80 -12.96 -1.23 -0.86
N ARG A 81 -11.90 -1.61 -1.58
CA ARG A 81 -10.72 -2.22 -0.96
C ARG A 81 -10.08 -1.32 0.09
N PHE A 82 -9.99 -0.01 -0.18
CA PHE A 82 -9.50 0.95 0.82
C PHE A 82 -10.35 0.96 2.09
N ARG A 83 -11.67 0.94 1.98
CA ARG A 83 -12.59 0.91 3.12
C ARG A 83 -12.41 -0.36 3.95
N GLU A 84 -12.26 -1.51 3.30
CA GLU A 84 -11.99 -2.79 3.98
C GLU A 84 -10.68 -2.75 4.79
N LEU A 85 -9.58 -2.30 4.17
CA LEU A 85 -8.29 -2.18 4.85
C LEU A 85 -8.35 -1.23 6.05
N LYS A 86 -9.11 -0.14 5.92
CA LYS A 86 -9.36 0.79 7.02
C LYS A 86 -10.12 0.12 8.16
N GLU A 87 -11.14 -0.68 7.86
CA GLU A 87 -11.94 -1.38 8.87
C GLU A 87 -11.12 -2.44 9.61
N ILE A 88 -10.29 -3.22 8.90
CA ILE A 88 -9.35 -4.18 9.52
C ILE A 88 -8.52 -3.49 10.59
N ARG A 89 -7.97 -2.30 10.27
CA ARG A 89 -7.20 -1.53 11.24
C ARG A 89 -8.04 -1.06 12.43
N ILE A 90 -9.27 -0.60 12.19
CA ILE A 90 -10.17 -0.11 13.25
C ILE A 90 -10.54 -1.23 14.20
N VAL A 91 -10.90 -2.40 13.69
CA VAL A 91 -11.20 -3.59 14.49
C VAL A 91 -10.01 -3.96 15.36
N TRP A 92 -8.80 -3.99 14.78
CA TRP A 92 -7.58 -4.24 15.54
C TRP A 92 -7.39 -3.25 16.69
N LEU A 93 -7.54 -1.94 16.43
CA LEU A 93 -7.39 -0.90 17.45
C LEU A 93 -8.40 -1.06 18.58
N LYS A 94 -9.66 -1.35 18.26
CA LYS A 94 -10.71 -1.56 19.28
C LYS A 94 -10.39 -2.73 20.19
N ASN A 95 -9.81 -3.81 19.66
CA ASN A 95 -9.49 -5.00 20.45
C ASN A 95 -8.25 -4.79 21.33
N HIS A 96 -7.23 -4.09 20.83
CA HIS A 96 -5.94 -3.91 21.55
C HIS A 96 -5.90 -2.70 22.48
N LEU A 97 -6.84 -1.75 22.33
CA LEU A 97 -7.04 -0.69 23.32
C LEU A 97 -7.82 -1.18 24.54
N LYS A 98 -8.74 -2.15 24.39
CA LYS A 98 -9.51 -2.74 25.50
C LYS A 98 -8.66 -3.60 26.43
N THR A 99 -7.56 -4.18 25.95
CA THR A 99 -6.64 -5.01 26.74
C THR A 99 -5.59 -4.20 27.50
N ARG A 100 -5.61 -2.87 27.39
CA ARG A 100 -4.67 -1.96 28.06
C ARG A 100 -5.30 -1.12 29.18
N THR A 101 -6.60 -1.27 29.39
CA THR A 101 -7.40 -0.68 30.49
C THR A 101 -7.77 -1.76 31.48
#